data_AF-A0A956CKV0-F1
#
_entry.id   AF-A0A956CKV0-F1
#
_cell.length_a   1.000
_cell.length_b   1.000
_cell.length_c   1.000
_cell.angle_alpha   90.00
_cell.angle_beta   90.00
_cell.angle_gamma   90.00
#
_symmetry.space_group_name_H-M   'P 1'
#
loop_
_entity.id
_entity.type
_entity.pdbx_description
1 polymer ?
#
loop_
_entity_poly.entity_id
_entity_poly.type
_entity_poly.pdbx_seq_one_letter_code
_entity_poly.pdbx_strand_id
1 'polypeptide(L)'
;MGEATAPLSKKWIAIGTVLAIVPYFAVQVAAHLVSSRGGGAGMAAFVLFVGGPASFFLSSALTAFMSTGRTIREPAIAAAIAVLGLKALDVALGGGFSMNGTVLMSAICYGAAILGAKLGERFDAMFSAR
;
A
#
# COMPACT_ATOMS: atom_id res chain seq x y z
N MET A 1 -1.06 31.01 -9.10
CA MET A 1 -2.46 30.71 -8.73
C MET A 1 -2.40 29.52 -7.78
N GLY A 2 -2.61 29.74 -6.48
CA GLY A 2 -2.54 28.67 -5.50
C GLY A 2 -3.72 27.72 -5.73
N GLU A 3 -3.45 26.50 -6.15
CA GLU A 3 -4.46 25.44 -6.19
C GLU A 3 -5.05 25.33 -4.79
N ALA A 4 -6.33 25.69 -4.65
CA ALA A 4 -7.07 25.47 -3.42
C ALA A 4 -7.03 23.96 -3.16
N THR A 5 -6.22 23.53 -2.19
CA THR A 5 -6.11 22.13 -1.80
C THR A 5 -7.49 21.66 -1.38
N ALA A 6 -8.11 20.82 -2.20
CA ALA A 6 -9.40 20.23 -1.86
C ALA A 6 -9.30 19.61 -0.45
N PRO A 7 -10.27 19.88 0.45
CA PRO A 7 -10.19 19.44 1.83
C PRO A 7 -10.14 17.92 1.89
N LEU A 8 -9.21 17.33 2.66
CA LEU A 8 -8.98 15.87 2.73
C LEU A 8 -10.25 15.06 3.04
N SER A 9 -10.47 13.96 2.31
CA SER A 9 -11.59 13.04 2.46
C SER A 9 -11.24 11.96 3.48
N LYS A 10 -11.89 12.00 4.65
CA LYS A 10 -11.79 10.88 5.60
C LYS A 10 -12.29 9.56 4.99
N LYS A 11 -13.28 9.63 4.09
CA LYS A 11 -13.85 8.46 3.38
C LYS A 11 -12.80 7.75 2.52
N TRP A 12 -12.08 8.48 1.67
CA TRP A 12 -11.10 7.87 0.76
C TRP A 12 -9.84 7.42 1.47
N ILE A 13 -9.45 8.10 2.55
CA ILE A 13 -8.38 7.62 3.44
C ILE A 13 -8.75 6.25 4.03
N ALA A 14 -9.98 6.09 4.53
CA ALA A 14 -10.44 4.80 5.07
C ALA A 14 -10.50 3.70 3.98
N ILE A 15 -11.08 4.00 2.81
CA ILE A 15 -11.17 3.05 1.69
C ILE A 15 -9.77 2.63 1.23
N GLY A 16 -8.86 3.59 1.01
CA GLY A 16 -7.49 3.30 0.59
C GLY A 16 -6.72 2.49 1.62
N THR A 17 -6.99 2.69 2.92
CA THR A 17 -6.34 1.94 4.00
C THR A 17 -6.79 0.47 3.95
N VAL A 18 -8.10 0.23 3.83
CA VAL A 18 -8.65 -1.13 3.69
C VAL A 18 -8.13 -1.80 2.42
N LEU A 19 -8.14 -1.07 1.29
CA LEU A 19 -7.61 -1.57 0.03
C LEU A 19 -6.13 -1.90 0.08
N ALA A 20 -5.33 -1.23 0.91
CA ALA A 20 -3.91 -1.57 1.09
C ALA A 20 -3.72 -2.77 2.03
N ILE A 21 -4.50 -2.86 3.11
CA ILE A 21 -4.38 -3.94 4.11
C ILE A 21 -4.75 -5.31 3.53
N VAL A 22 -5.88 -5.40 2.83
CA VAL A 22 -6.43 -6.69 2.36
C VAL A 22 -5.47 -7.46 1.42
N PRO A 23 -4.95 -6.86 0.33
CA PRO A 23 -4.02 -7.57 -0.55
C PRO A 23 -2.66 -7.79 0.11
N TYR A 24 -2.21 -6.90 1.01
CA TYR A 24 -1.00 -7.16 1.78
C TYR A 24 -1.16 -8.37 2.72
N PHE A 25 -2.32 -8.54 3.34
CA PHE A 25 -2.64 -9.73 4.12
C PHE A 25 -2.65 -10.99 3.26
N ALA A 26 -3.20 -10.92 2.04
CA ALA A 26 -3.14 -12.02 1.08
C ALA A 26 -1.69 -12.39 0.70
N VAL A 27 -0.80 -11.40 0.56
CA VAL A 27 0.64 -11.62 0.32
C VAL A 27 1.29 -12.34 1.51
N GLN A 28 0.94 -11.98 2.74
CA GLN A 28 1.44 -12.68 3.93
C GLN A 28 0.97 -14.13 4.00
N VAL A 29 -0.32 -14.38 3.72
CA VAL A 29 -0.87 -15.74 3.64
C VAL A 29 -0.18 -16.54 2.54
N ALA A 30 0.04 -15.95 1.36
CA ALA A 30 0.77 -16.58 0.26
C ALA A 30 2.21 -16.94 0.67
N ALA A 31 2.92 -16.04 1.34
CA ALA A 31 4.27 -16.31 1.84
C ALA A 31 4.29 -17.46 2.85
N HIS A 32 3.32 -17.53 3.76
CA HIS A 32 3.19 -18.65 4.70
C HIS A 32 2.88 -19.98 4.01
N LEU A 33 2.01 -19.98 3.01
CA LEU A 33 1.67 -21.18 2.23
C LEU A 33 2.86 -21.67 1.40
N VAL A 34 3.68 -20.76 0.87
CA VAL A 34 4.92 -21.11 0.15
C VAL A 34 5.92 -21.76 1.11
N SER A 35 6.13 -21.18 2.29
CA SER A 35 7.02 -21.76 3.31
C SER A 35 6.54 -23.13 3.80
N SER A 36 5.24 -23.30 4.04
CA SER A 36 4.69 -24.54 4.59
C SER A 36 4.67 -25.70 3.59
N ARG A 37 4.69 -25.41 2.28
CA ARG A 37 4.77 -26.42 1.21
C ARG A 37 6.19 -26.79 0.78
N GLY A 38 7.20 -26.42 1.58
CA GLY A 38 8.60 -26.71 1.26
C GLY A 38 9.25 -25.74 0.26
N GLY A 39 8.57 -24.63 -0.07
CA GLY A 39 9.22 -23.50 -0.72
C GLY A 39 10.31 -22.96 0.21
N GLY A 40 11.55 -22.93 -0.27
CA GLY A 40 12.67 -22.43 0.54
C GLY A 40 12.42 -21.02 1.07
N ALA A 41 13.06 -20.66 2.18
CA ALA A 41 12.92 -19.35 2.82
C ALA A 41 13.10 -18.16 1.85
N GLY A 42 13.92 -18.33 0.80
CA GLY A 42 14.09 -17.34 -0.27
C GLY A 42 12.82 -17.05 -1.09
N MET A 43 11.98 -18.06 -1.34
CA MET A 43 10.74 -17.92 -2.11
C MET A 43 9.68 -17.15 -1.32
N ALA A 44 9.56 -17.45 -0.02
CA ALA A 44 8.67 -16.72 0.87
C ALA A 44 9.13 -15.26 1.08
N ALA A 45 10.45 -15.05 1.23
CA ALA A 45 11.03 -13.71 1.29
C ALA A 45 10.77 -12.92 -0.01
N PHE A 46 10.87 -13.56 -1.18
CA PHE A 46 10.54 -12.95 -2.46
C PHE A 46 9.07 -12.52 -2.54
N VAL A 47 8.14 -13.38 -2.12
CA VAL A 47 6.70 -13.05 -2.10
C VAL A 47 6.43 -11.83 -1.23
N LEU A 48 7.07 -11.72 -0.06
CA LEU A 48 6.93 -10.54 0.81
C LEU A 48 7.59 -9.30 0.21
N PHE A 49 8.80 -9.43 -0.34
CA PHE A 49 9.60 -8.32 -0.83
C PHE A 49 9.04 -7.71 -2.12
N VAL A 50 8.45 -8.53 -3.00
CA VAL A 50 7.85 -8.07 -4.26
C VAL A 50 6.35 -7.85 -4.10
N GLY A 51 5.64 -8.81 -3.48
CA GLY A 51 4.19 -8.75 -3.31
C GLY A 51 3.75 -7.64 -2.37
N GLY A 52 4.53 -7.34 -1.32
CA GLY A 52 4.23 -6.26 -0.38
C GLY A 52 4.16 -4.91 -1.10
N PRO A 53 5.25 -4.41 -1.70
CA PRO A 53 5.25 -3.13 -2.41
C PRO A 53 4.27 -3.09 -3.58
N ALA A 54 4.10 -4.21 -4.31
CA ALA A 54 3.12 -4.30 -5.40
C ALA A 54 1.68 -4.11 -4.91
N SER A 55 1.32 -4.66 -3.74
CA SER A 55 0.00 -4.45 -3.13
C SER A 55 -0.25 -2.98 -2.80
N PHE A 56 0.72 -2.30 -2.18
CA PHE A 56 0.61 -0.87 -1.88
C PHE A 56 0.52 0.00 -3.14
N PHE A 57 1.29 -0.34 -4.18
CA PHE A 57 1.22 0.32 -5.47
C PHE A 57 -0.19 0.21 -6.09
N LEU A 58 -0.71 -1.01 -6.22
CA LEU A 58 -2.00 -1.27 -6.85
C LEU A 58 -3.16 -0.65 -6.06
N SER A 59 -3.14 -0.75 -4.74
CA SER A 59 -4.18 -0.21 -3.88
C SER A 59 -4.20 1.31 -3.91
N SER A 60 -3.04 1.96 -3.91
CA SER A 60 -2.97 3.42 -4.04
C SER A 60 -3.34 3.89 -5.45
N ALA A 61 -2.99 3.13 -6.50
CA ALA A 61 -3.43 3.42 -7.87
C ALA A 61 -4.95 3.34 -8.01
N LEU A 62 -5.56 2.28 -7.48
CA LEU A 62 -7.01 2.09 -7.51
C LEU A 62 -7.73 3.17 -6.69
N THR A 63 -7.20 3.50 -5.51
CA THR A 63 -7.78 4.55 -4.65
C THR A 63 -7.73 5.90 -5.34
N ALA A 64 -6.58 6.27 -5.94
CA ALA A 64 -6.41 7.52 -6.66
C ALA A 64 -7.30 7.60 -7.91
N PHE A 65 -7.43 6.50 -8.65
CA PHE A 65 -8.32 6.41 -9.80
C PHE A 65 -9.79 6.61 -9.42
N MET A 66 -10.23 6.04 -8.29
CA MET A 66 -11.61 6.15 -7.82
C MET A 66 -11.91 7.46 -7.09
N SER A 67 -10.89 8.15 -6.55
CA SER A 67 -11.03 9.42 -5.84
C SER A 67 -10.92 10.62 -6.79
N THR A 68 -11.77 10.67 -7.81
CA THR A 68 -11.80 11.73 -8.84
C THR A 68 -11.81 13.13 -8.20
N GLY A 69 -10.89 14.00 -8.62
CA GLY A 69 -10.79 15.38 -8.14
C GLY A 69 -10.15 15.56 -6.74
N ARG A 70 -9.52 14.52 -6.18
CA ARG A 70 -8.84 14.56 -4.87
C ARG A 70 -7.34 14.34 -5.04
N THR A 71 -6.52 15.06 -4.27
CA THR A 71 -5.05 15.05 -4.40
C THR A 71 -4.41 13.71 -3.98
N ILE A 72 -3.27 13.35 -4.60
CA ILE A 72 -2.27 12.30 -4.23
C ILE A 72 -2.12 12.05 -2.71
N ARG A 73 -2.34 13.10 -1.91
CA ARG A 73 -2.23 13.08 -0.45
C ARG A 73 -3.14 12.04 0.22
N GLU A 74 -4.36 11.82 -0.26
CA GLU A 74 -5.30 10.89 0.40
C GLU A 74 -4.85 9.41 0.28
N PRO A 75 -4.52 8.90 -0.93
CA PRO A 75 -3.91 7.57 -1.08
C PRO A 75 -2.57 7.41 -0.34
N ALA A 76 -1.75 8.47 -0.29
CA ALA A 76 -0.47 8.45 0.40
C ALA A 76 -0.62 8.36 1.94
N ILE A 77 -1.57 9.09 2.51
CA ILE A 77 -1.92 9.01 3.93
C ILE A 77 -2.52 7.64 4.25
N ALA A 78 -3.42 7.14 3.39
CA ALA A 78 -4.01 5.81 3.54
C ALA A 78 -2.96 4.69 3.55
N ALA A 79 -1.98 4.77 2.64
CA ALA A 79 -0.86 3.83 2.59
C ALA A 79 0.02 3.94 3.84
N ALA A 80 0.32 5.15 4.32
CA ALA A 80 1.10 5.33 5.55
C ALA A 80 0.40 4.73 6.77
N ILE A 81 -0.90 4.94 6.91
CA ILE A 81 -1.72 4.35 7.99
C ILE A 81 -1.71 2.82 7.88
N ALA A 82 -1.90 2.28 6.66
CA ALA A 82 -1.89 0.85 6.43
C ALA A 82 -0.53 0.21 6.77
N VAL A 83 0.59 0.81 6.34
CA VAL A 83 1.95 0.34 6.68
C VAL A 83 2.17 0.31 8.19
N LEU A 84 1.81 1.39 8.89
CA LEU A 84 1.96 1.49 10.34
C LEU A 84 1.08 0.47 11.08
N GLY A 85 -0.19 0.34 10.67
CA GLY A 85 -1.13 -0.61 11.28
C GLY A 85 -0.69 -2.05 11.08
N LEU A 86 -0.21 -2.40 9.88
CA LEU A 86 0.30 -3.74 9.58
C LEU A 86 1.56 -4.08 10.36
N LYS A 87 2.45 -3.10 10.60
CA LYS A 87 3.63 -3.34 11.44
C LYS A 87 3.34 -3.40 12.93
N ALA A 88 2.38 -2.61 13.42
CA ALA A 88 1.90 -2.76 14.79
C ALA A 88 1.30 -4.17 15.01
N LEU A 89 0.54 -4.67 14.03
CA LEU A 89 -0.03 -6.02 14.07
C LEU A 89 1.05 -7.12 14.05
N ASP A 90 2.04 -7.01 13.16
CA ASP A 90 3.17 -7.95 13.06
C ASP A 90 3.94 -8.08 14.40
N VAL A 91 4.20 -6.95 15.06
CA VAL A 91 4.82 -6.93 16.39
C VAL A 91 3.90 -7.55 17.45
N ALA A 92 2.61 -7.24 17.43
CA ALA A 92 1.64 -7.78 18.40
C ALA A 92 1.46 -9.30 18.28
N LEU A 93 1.66 -9.86 17.09
CA LEU A 93 1.57 -11.31 16.81
C LEU A 93 2.89 -12.06 17.09
N GLY A 94 3.88 -11.40 17.69
CA GLY A 94 5.17 -12.02 18.04
C GLY A 94 6.17 -12.09 16.89
N GLY A 95 5.96 -11.31 15.82
CA GLY A 95 6.91 -11.15 14.74
C GLY A 95 8.23 -10.53 15.21
N GLY A 96 9.35 -10.93 14.61
CA GLY A 96 10.66 -10.38 14.92
C GLY A 96 10.74 -8.91 14.53
N PHE A 97 10.96 -8.02 15.50
CA PHE A 97 11.12 -6.60 15.23
C PHE A 97 12.56 -6.29 14.80
N SER A 98 12.75 -6.05 13.50
CA SER A 98 13.98 -5.43 12.98
C SER A 98 13.68 -3.98 12.62
N MET A 99 14.26 -3.04 13.37
CA MET A 99 14.06 -1.61 13.14
C MET A 99 14.55 -1.20 11.75
N ASN A 100 15.72 -1.69 11.33
CA ASN A 100 16.29 -1.42 10.00
C ASN A 100 15.44 -2.02 8.87
N GLY A 101 15.04 -3.29 9.00
CA GLY A 101 14.20 -3.94 7.99
C GLY A 101 12.81 -3.29 7.89
N THR A 102 12.25 -2.86 9.02
CA THR A 102 10.95 -2.21 9.08
C THR A 102 10.98 -0.82 8.46
N VAL A 103 11.99 -0.01 8.78
CA VAL A 103 12.14 1.33 8.20
C VAL A 103 12.35 1.24 6.69
N LEU A 104 13.25 0.36 6.23
CA LEU A 104 13.51 0.18 4.80
C LEU A 104 12.25 -0.27 4.05
N MET A 105 11.54 -1.28 4.57
CA MET A 105 10.34 -1.79 3.91
C MET A 105 9.20 -0.79 3.93
N SER A 106 9.05 -0.02 5.01
CA SER A 106 8.07 1.06 5.09
C SER A 106 8.35 2.15 4.05
N ALA A 107 9.62 2.51 3.85
CA ALA A 107 10.03 3.48 2.84
C ALA A 107 9.74 2.97 1.41
N ILE A 108 10.01 1.69 1.13
CA ILE A 108 9.71 1.05 -0.16
C ILE A 108 8.21 1.02 -0.42
N CYS A 109 7.41 0.53 0.54
CA CYS A 109 5.95 0.47 0.43
C CYS A 109 5.33 1.87 0.27
N TYR A 110 5.84 2.86 0.99
CA TYR A 110 5.40 4.26 0.85
C TYR A 110 5.75 4.84 -0.52
N GLY A 111 6.97 4.59 -1.01
CA GLY A 111 7.37 4.99 -2.37
C GLY A 111 6.50 4.34 -3.45
N ALA A 112 6.23 3.05 -3.31
CA ALA A 112 5.33 2.30 -4.20
C ALA A 112 3.90 2.87 -4.18
N ALA A 113 3.38 3.20 -3.00
CA ALA A 113 2.07 3.84 -2.86
C ALA A 113 1.98 5.20 -3.56
N ILE A 114 3.01 6.06 -3.43
CA ILE A 114 3.06 7.36 -4.13
C ILE A 114 3.07 7.16 -5.65
N LEU A 115 3.89 6.23 -6.15
CA LEU A 115 3.95 5.94 -7.59
C LEU A 115 2.62 5.39 -8.11
N GLY A 116 1.98 4.52 -7.33
CA GLY A 116 0.65 4.01 -7.63
C GLY A 116 -0.38 5.13 -7.72
N ALA A 117 -0.42 6.00 -6.72
CA ALA A 117 -1.34 7.15 -6.69
C ALA A 117 -1.16 8.08 -7.91
N LYS A 118 0.08 8.39 -8.29
CA LYS A 118 0.39 9.17 -9.50
C LYS A 118 -0.12 8.51 -10.77
N LEU A 119 -0.02 7.17 -10.85
CA LEU A 119 -0.54 6.43 -11.99
C LEU A 119 -2.08 6.45 -12.03
N GLY A 120 -2.73 6.31 -10.87
CA GLY A 120 -4.19 6.39 -10.75
C GLY A 120 -4.77 7.72 -11.20
N GLU A 121 -4.14 8.84 -10.81
CA GLU A 121 -4.55 10.19 -11.28
C GLU A 121 -4.40 10.34 -12.79
N ARG A 122 -3.34 9.77 -13.40
CA ARG A 122 -3.17 9.80 -14.86
C ARG A 122 -4.25 8.99 -15.57
N PHE A 123 -4.65 7.86 -15.01
CA PHE A 123 -5.77 7.10 -15.56
C PHE A 123 -7.07 7.88 -15.44
N ASP A 124 -7.35 8.49 -14.30
CA ASP A 124 -8.55 9.32 -14.11
C ASP A 124 -8.62 10.45 -15.15
N ALA A 125 -7.51 11.16 -15.36
CA ALA A 125 -7.42 12.21 -16.37
C ALA A 125 -7.66 11.70 -17.81
N MET A 126 -7.20 10.49 -18.15
CA MET A 126 -7.42 9.90 -19.48
C MET A 126 -8.86 9.45 -19.72
N PHE A 127 -9.53 8.93 -18.68
CA PHE A 127 -10.90 8.41 -18.80
C PHE A 127 -11.96 9.48 -18.59
N SER A 128 -11.67 10.54 -17.83
CA SER A 128 -12.56 11.69 -17.62
C SER A 128 -12.55 12.72 -18.76
N ALA A 129 -11.61 12.59 -19.72
CA ALA A 129 -11.54 13.42 -20.92
C ALA A 129 -12.33 12.87 -22.12
N ARG A 130 -13.07 11.77 -21.93
CA ARG A 130 -14.00 11.17 -22.91
C ARG A 130 -15.44 11.48 -22.53
#